data_AF-A0A5C6Q1J5-F1
#
_entry.id   AF-A0A5C6Q1J5-F1
#
_cell.length_a   1.000
_cell.length_b   1.000
_cell.length_c   1.000
_cell.angle_alpha   90.00
_cell.angle_beta   90.00
_cell.angle_gamma   90.00
#
_symmetry.space_group_name_H-M   'P 1'
#
loop_
_entity.id
_entity.type
_entity.pdbx_description
1 polymer ?
#
loop_
_entity_poly.entity_id
_entity_poly.type
_entity_poly.pdbx_seq_one_letter_code
_entity_poly.pdbx_strand_id
1 'polypeptide(L)'
;MFDVTGLLGLLLMIVGVLLLAVALPLIGSFLLDGLVQIVRGDGLRVFGLAAVLSLVTALLGVALLVGARQVTDDTVSLGMLENGLSGLLSVLVPAMVVLAVIQFVRRQMRARRQRAA
;
A
#
# COMPACT_ATOMS: atom_id res chain seq x y z
N MET A 1 -1.94 2.85 -32.85
CA MET A 1 -0.98 1.73 -32.72
C MET A 1 -0.53 1.75 -31.27
N PHE A 2 -0.76 0.70 -30.47
CA PHE A 2 -0.29 0.70 -29.08
C PHE A 2 1.24 0.55 -29.10
N ASP A 3 1.94 1.60 -28.71
CA ASP A 3 3.39 1.56 -28.58
C ASP A 3 3.76 0.75 -27.33
N VAL A 4 4.76 -0.12 -27.45
CA VAL A 4 5.16 -1.08 -26.41
C VAL A 4 5.64 -0.34 -25.15
N THR A 5 6.29 0.81 -25.33
CA THR A 5 6.70 1.75 -24.29
C THR A 5 5.52 2.34 -23.53
N GLY A 6 4.48 2.80 -24.25
CA GLY A 6 3.25 3.31 -23.66
C GLY A 6 2.55 2.25 -22.79
N LEU A 7 2.49 1.00 -23.25
CA LEU A 7 1.92 -0.12 -22.52
C LEU A 7 2.74 -0.47 -21.26
N LEU A 8 4.06 -0.37 -21.34
CA LEU A 8 4.95 -0.60 -20.20
C LEU A 8 4.79 0.47 -19.12
N GLY A 9 4.73 1.76 -19.49
CA GLY A 9 4.47 2.83 -18.52
C GLY A 9 3.09 2.73 -17.89
N LEU A 10 2.08 2.31 -18.65
CA LEU A 10 0.74 1.98 -18.15
C LEU A 10 0.77 0.90 -17.05
N LEU A 11 1.48 -0.21 -17.30
CA LEU A 11 1.61 -1.29 -16.32
C LEU A 11 2.34 -0.84 -15.05
N LEU A 12 3.47 -0.12 -15.21
CA LEU A 12 4.22 0.42 -14.07
C LEU A 12 3.35 1.35 -13.21
N MET A 13 2.53 2.19 -13.86
CA MET A 13 1.62 3.10 -13.18
C MET A 13 0.53 2.34 -12.40
N ILE A 14 -0.13 1.37 -13.02
CA ILE A 14 -1.18 0.57 -12.36
C ILE A 14 -0.58 -0.19 -11.16
N VAL A 15 0.57 -0.83 -11.34
CA VAL A 15 1.22 -1.59 -10.26
C VAL A 15 1.69 -0.67 -9.13
N GLY A 16 2.29 0.48 -9.45
CA GLY A 16 2.71 1.48 -8.47
C GLY A 16 1.53 2.01 -7.66
N VAL A 17 0.43 2.34 -8.34
CA VAL A 17 -0.81 2.77 -7.68
C VAL A 17 -1.38 1.67 -6.78
N LEU A 18 -1.47 0.43 -7.25
CA LEU A 18 -2.01 -0.68 -6.44
C LEU A 18 -1.14 -0.96 -5.21
N LEU A 19 0.18 -0.88 -5.32
CA LEU A 19 1.07 -1.03 -4.16
C LEU A 19 0.80 0.04 -3.11
N LEU A 20 0.64 1.29 -3.52
CA LEU A 20 0.38 2.40 -2.58
C LEU A 20 -1.05 2.39 -2.04
N ALA A 21 -2.04 2.02 -2.86
CA ALA A 21 -3.45 2.08 -2.50
C ALA A 21 -3.94 0.85 -1.73
N VAL A 22 -3.34 -0.30 -1.95
CA VAL A 22 -3.81 -1.60 -1.44
C VAL A 22 -2.79 -2.21 -0.48
N ALA A 23 -1.54 -2.39 -0.93
CA ALA A 23 -0.55 -3.06 -0.12
C ALA A 23 -0.09 -2.18 1.06
N LEU A 24 0.10 -0.88 0.84
CA LEU A 24 0.61 0.02 1.87
C LEU A 24 -0.33 0.16 3.08
N PRO A 25 -1.67 0.38 2.94
CA PRO A 25 -2.56 0.41 4.10
C PRO A 25 -2.59 -0.91 4.86
N LEU A 26 -2.57 -2.04 4.14
CA LEU A 26 -2.54 -3.37 4.75
C LEU A 26 -1.26 -3.60 5.55
N ILE A 27 -0.09 -3.28 4.99
CA ILE A 27 1.20 -3.41 5.67
C ILE A 27 1.28 -2.40 6.82
N GLY A 28 0.77 -1.19 6.63
CA GLY A 28 0.64 -0.16 7.67
C GLY A 28 -0.20 -0.58 8.87
N SER A 29 -1.16 -1.50 8.71
CA SER A 29 -1.87 -2.07 9.87
C SER A 29 -0.94 -2.81 10.83
N PHE A 30 0.13 -3.43 10.32
CA PHE A 30 1.13 -4.11 11.16
C PHE A 30 2.02 -3.13 11.92
N LEU A 31 2.23 -1.92 11.40
CA LEU A 31 2.92 -0.84 12.11
C LEU A 31 2.16 -0.45 13.37
N LEU A 32 0.84 -0.30 13.26
CA LEU A 32 -0.04 -0.03 14.41
C LEU A 32 0.01 -1.19 15.41
N ASP A 33 -0.01 -2.44 14.95
CA ASP A 33 0.14 -3.61 15.82
C ASP A 33 1.48 -3.60 16.56
N GLY A 34 2.57 -3.33 15.85
CA GLY A 34 3.90 -3.21 16.43
C GLY A 34 4.00 -2.09 17.46
N LEU A 35 3.39 -0.93 17.20
CA LEU A 35 3.36 0.20 18.13
C LEU A 35 2.66 -0.18 19.43
N VAL A 36 1.49 -0.82 19.35
CA VAL A 36 0.76 -1.30 20.52
C VAL A 36 1.57 -2.36 21.29
N GLN A 37 2.30 -3.23 20.60
CA GLN A 37 3.17 -4.21 21.25
C GLN A 37 4.40 -3.56 21.91
N ILE A 38 4.96 -2.49 21.34
CA ILE A 38 6.05 -1.71 21.96
C ILE A 38 5.57 -1.10 23.27
N VAL A 39 4.40 -0.48 23.28
CA VAL A 39 3.80 0.10 24.50
C VAL A 39 3.57 -0.98 25.58
N ARG A 40 3.38 -2.23 25.17
CA ARG A 40 3.24 -3.39 26.08
C ARG A 40 4.57 -4.06 26.47
N GLY A 41 5.71 -3.55 26.01
CA GLY A 41 7.04 -4.02 26.41
C GLY A 41 7.69 -5.10 25.51
N ASP A 42 6.95 -5.70 24.57
CA ASP A 42 7.40 -6.91 23.85
C ASP A 42 7.56 -6.73 22.31
N GLY A 43 7.29 -5.53 21.78
CA GLY A 43 6.95 -5.36 20.35
C GLY A 43 7.99 -4.81 19.38
N LEU A 44 9.20 -4.44 19.83
CA LEU A 44 10.12 -3.62 19.02
C LEU A 44 10.54 -4.30 17.70
N ARG A 45 10.73 -5.63 17.71
CA ARG A 45 11.12 -6.39 16.50
C ARG A 45 9.99 -6.46 15.46
N VAL A 46 8.75 -6.66 15.91
CA VAL A 46 7.58 -6.75 15.02
C VAL A 46 7.28 -5.39 14.39
N PHE A 47 7.39 -4.32 15.19
CA PHE A 47 7.28 -2.95 14.71
C PHE A 47 8.37 -2.62 13.68
N GLY A 48 9.63 -2.92 13.99
CA GLY A 48 10.75 -2.64 13.09
C GLY A 48 10.59 -3.33 11.74
N LEU A 49 10.19 -4.60 11.72
CA LEU A 49 9.95 -5.34 10.48
C LEU A 49 8.79 -4.74 9.68
N ALA A 50 7.68 -4.42 10.34
CA ALA A 50 6.54 -3.77 9.70
C ALA A 50 6.88 -2.39 9.14
N ALA A 51 7.71 -1.61 9.86
CA ALA A 51 8.19 -0.31 9.42
C ALA A 51 9.04 -0.41 8.16
N VAL A 52 10.01 -1.34 8.14
CA VAL A 52 10.87 -1.57 6.98
C VAL A 52 10.03 -2.04 5.78
N LEU A 53 9.11 -2.99 5.96
CA LEU A 53 8.24 -3.47 4.88
C LEU A 53 7.32 -2.37 4.34
N SER A 54 6.77 -1.53 5.21
CA SER A 54 5.94 -0.40 4.80
C SER A 54 6.76 0.62 4.00
N LEU A 55 7.95 0.96 4.49
CA LEU A 55 8.86 1.89 3.82
C LEU A 55 9.31 1.36 2.45
N VAL A 56 9.74 0.10 2.36
CA VAL A 56 10.14 -0.53 1.09
C VAL A 56 8.97 -0.55 0.10
N THR A 57 7.76 -0.89 0.56
CA THR A 57 6.57 -0.90 -0.29
C THR A 57 6.23 0.50 -0.80
N ALA A 58 6.32 1.51 0.05
CA ALA A 58 6.10 2.90 -0.33
C ALA A 58 7.14 3.37 -1.36
N LEU A 59 8.43 3.10 -1.11
CA LEU A 59 9.51 3.47 -2.01
C LEU A 59 9.39 2.77 -3.36
N LEU A 60 9.07 1.46 -3.38
CA LEU A 60 8.82 0.71 -4.62
C LEU A 60 7.62 1.28 -5.39
N GLY A 61 6.50 1.55 -4.70
CA GLY A 61 5.32 2.14 -5.33
C GLY A 61 5.64 3.48 -5.98
N VAL A 62 6.34 4.38 -5.28
CA VAL A 62 6.77 5.67 -5.83
C VAL A 62 7.76 5.50 -6.98
N ALA A 63 8.74 4.61 -6.86
CA ALA A 63 9.72 4.37 -7.91
C ALA A 63 9.07 3.87 -9.21
N LEU A 64 8.05 3.00 -9.11
CA LEU A 64 7.28 2.53 -10.26
C LEU A 64 6.48 3.66 -10.91
N LEU A 65 5.89 4.57 -10.12
CA LEU A 65 5.19 5.74 -10.65
C LEU A 65 6.15 6.72 -11.35
N VAL A 66 7.34 6.93 -10.79
CA VAL A 66 8.38 7.76 -11.44
C VAL A 66 8.86 7.09 -12.72
N GLY A 67 9.12 5.79 -12.71
CA GLY A 67 9.50 5.02 -13.89
C GLY A 67 8.45 5.05 -14.99
N ALA A 68 7.17 4.95 -14.64
CA ALA A 68 6.07 5.07 -15.59
C ALA A 68 6.09 6.40 -16.37
N ARG A 69 6.39 7.50 -15.67
CA ARG A 69 6.50 8.84 -16.27
C ARG A 69 7.76 9.03 -17.13
N GLN A 70 8.80 8.23 -16.93
CA GLN A 70 10.02 8.29 -17.74
C GLN A 70 9.96 7.42 -18.99
N VAL A 71 9.10 6.39 -19.00
CA VAL A 71 8.98 5.47 -20.13
C VAL A 71 7.88 5.88 -21.11
N THR A 72 6.93 6.72 -20.69
CA THR A 72 5.80 7.17 -21.52
C THR A 72 5.78 8.68 -21.68
N ASP A 73 5.98 9.15 -22.92
CA ASP A 73 5.82 10.57 -23.32
C ASP A 73 4.36 10.93 -23.69
N ASP A 74 3.47 9.93 -23.74
CA ASP A 74 2.11 10.08 -24.22
C ASP A 74 1.17 10.62 -23.12
N THR A 75 1.25 11.94 -22.91
CA THR A 75 0.52 12.71 -21.88
C THR A 75 -1.00 12.54 -21.93
N VAL A 76 -1.58 12.31 -23.11
CA VAL A 76 -3.03 12.11 -23.29
C VAL A 76 -3.48 10.77 -22.71
N SER A 77 -2.69 9.70 -22.93
CA SER A 77 -2.97 8.37 -22.39
C SER A 77 -2.83 8.35 -20.86
N LEU A 78 -1.79 9.02 -20.34
CA LEU A 78 -1.55 9.16 -18.90
C LEU A 78 -2.70 9.93 -18.21
N GLY A 79 -3.15 11.05 -18.77
CA GLY A 79 -4.24 11.85 -18.17
C GLY A 79 -5.59 11.14 -18.15
N MET A 80 -5.94 10.38 -19.19
CA MET A 80 -7.15 9.53 -19.21
C MET A 80 -7.07 8.44 -18.13
N LEU A 81 -5.88 7.84 -17.94
CA LEU A 81 -5.67 6.81 -16.94
C LEU A 81 -5.68 7.37 -15.52
N GLU A 82 -5.07 8.54 -15.28
CA GLU A 82 -5.12 9.23 -13.98
C GLU A 82 -6.56 9.51 -13.56
N ASN A 83 -7.42 9.93 -14.50
CA ASN A 83 -8.84 10.14 -14.23
C ASN A 83 -9.59 8.84 -13.92
N GLY A 84 -9.35 7.77 -14.68
CA GLY A 84 -9.95 6.45 -14.42
C GLY A 84 -9.49 5.82 -13.10
N LEU A 85 -8.19 5.92 -12.80
CA LEU A 85 -7.61 5.46 -11.53
C LEU A 85 -8.09 6.30 -10.36
N SER A 86 -8.24 7.62 -10.52
CA SER A 86 -8.76 8.50 -9.45
C SER A 86 -10.14 8.04 -8.97
N GLY A 87 -11.05 7.72 -9.89
CA GLY A 87 -12.36 7.16 -9.55
C GLY A 87 -12.26 5.84 -8.79
N LEU A 88 -11.46 4.90 -9.28
CA LEU A 88 -11.21 3.62 -8.59
C LEU A 88 -10.57 3.80 -7.21
N LEU A 89 -9.58 4.68 -7.10
CA LEU A 89 -8.85 4.97 -5.87
C LEU A 89 -9.73 5.63 -4.81
N SER A 90 -10.66 6.48 -5.23
CA SER A 90 -11.61 7.14 -4.33
C SER A 90 -12.45 6.14 -3.52
N VAL A 91 -12.65 4.93 -4.05
CA VAL A 91 -13.38 3.83 -3.38
C VAL A 91 -12.42 2.82 -2.77
N LEU A 92 -11.38 2.43 -3.52
CA LEU A 92 -10.46 1.37 -3.14
C LEU A 92 -9.63 1.76 -1.93
N VAL A 93 -9.06 2.97 -1.90
CA VAL A 93 -8.19 3.41 -0.78
C VAL A 93 -8.98 3.43 0.54
N PRO A 94 -10.16 4.06 0.64
CA PRO A 94 -10.95 3.99 1.87
C PRO A 94 -11.33 2.56 2.26
N ALA A 95 -11.74 1.71 1.30
CA ALA A 95 -12.08 0.32 1.59
C ALA A 95 -10.88 -0.47 2.15
N MET A 96 -9.69 -0.29 1.57
CA MET A 96 -8.47 -0.95 2.04
C MET A 96 -8.01 -0.44 3.40
N VAL A 97 -8.17 0.86 3.68
CA VAL A 97 -7.93 1.43 5.01
C VAL A 97 -8.90 0.83 6.04
N VAL A 98 -10.20 0.71 5.71
CA VAL A 98 -11.18 0.05 6.60
C VAL A 98 -10.79 -1.40 6.85
N LEU A 99 -10.42 -2.16 5.82
CA LEU A 99 -9.96 -3.54 5.97
C LEU A 99 -8.69 -3.65 6.82
N ALA A 100 -7.75 -2.72 6.65
CA ALA A 100 -6.53 -2.63 7.45
C ALA A 100 -6.86 -2.41 8.93
N VAL A 101 -7.80 -1.50 9.24
CA VAL A 101 -8.28 -1.27 10.61
C VAL A 101 -8.98 -2.53 11.17
N ILE A 102 -9.85 -3.18 10.40
CA ILE A 102 -10.51 -4.43 10.82
C ILE A 102 -9.48 -5.51 11.13
N GLN A 103 -8.46 -5.68 10.29
CA GLN A 103 -7.41 -6.66 10.53
C GLN A 103 -6.61 -6.35 11.81
N PHE A 104 -6.24 -5.09 12.01
CA PHE A 104 -5.59 -4.62 13.23
C PHE A 104 -6.43 -4.97 14.47
N VAL A 105 -7.72 -4.62 14.49
CA VAL A 105 -8.63 -4.95 15.59
C VAL A 105 -8.72 -6.46 15.84
N ARG A 106 -8.87 -7.26 14.77
CA ARG A 106 -8.93 -8.72 14.87
C ARG A 106 -7.67 -9.31 15.51
N ARG A 107 -6.49 -8.78 15.17
CA ARG A 107 -5.20 -9.24 15.73
C ARG A 107 -5.06 -8.86 17.19
N GLN A 108 -5.43 -7.64 17.55
CA GLN A 108 -5.46 -7.21 18.95
C GLN A 108 -6.40 -8.07 19.80
N MET A 109 -7.59 -8.40 19.29
CA MET A 109 -8.55 -9.26 19.99
C MET A 109 -8.02 -10.69 20.18
N ARG A 110 -7.38 -11.26 19.15
CA ARG A 110 -6.74 -12.59 19.25
C ARG A 110 -5.60 -12.59 20.27
N ALA A 111 -4.72 -11.59 20.21
CA ALA A 111 -3.61 -11.46 21.14
C ALA A 111 -4.08 -11.29 22.60
N ARG A 112 -5.19 -10.58 22.83
CA ARG A 112 -5.81 -10.48 24.17
C ARG A 112 -6.36 -11.84 24.66
N ARG A 113 -7.05 -12.59 23.80
CA ARG A 113 -7.61 -13.91 24.17
C ARG A 113 -6.52 -14.92 24.54
N GLN A 114 -5.40 -14.93 23.81
CA GLN A 114 -4.28 -15.84 24.09
C GLN A 114 -3.58 -15.56 25.43
N ARG A 115 -3.69 -14.35 25.98
CA ARG A 115 -3.12 -14.00 27.30
C ARG A 115 -4.07 -14.31 28.46
N ALA A 116 -5.35 -14.58 28.18
CA ALA A 116 -6.38 -14.86 29.16
C ALA A 116 -6.67 -16.37 29.32
N ALA A 117 -6.04 -17.20 28.48
CA ALA A 117 -6.04 -18.66 28.55
C ALA A 117 -4.67 -19.13 29.06
#